data_AF-A0A2Z6IUH8-F1
#
_entry.id   AF-A0A2Z6IUH8-F1
#
_cell.length_a   1.000
_cell.length_b   1.000
_cell.length_c   1.000
_cell.angle_alpha   90.00
_cell.angle_beta   90.00
_cell.angle_gamma   90.00
#
_symmetry.space_group_name_H-M   'P 1'
#
loop_
_entity.id
_entity.type
_entity.pdbx_description
1 polymer ?
#
loop_
_entity_poly.entity_id
_entity_poly.type
_entity_poly.pdbx_seq_one_letter_code
_entity_poly.pdbx_strand_id
1 'polypeptide(L)' 'MSDNKIMPWIDELEGAAATDFPARRDEIAAMMAEAAELVCKAEELRGKAYFAGCSLEGQAKGHWSMEAVEQAKRRAGW' A
#
# COMPACT_ATOMS: atom_id res chain seq x y z
N MET A 1 -20.85 -4.56 -13.45
CA MET A 1 -19.49 -4.77 -12.90
C MET A 1 -19.23 -6.24 -13.08
N SER A 2 -18.32 -6.60 -13.98
CA SER A 2 -18.00 -8.02 -14.19
C SER A 2 -17.38 -8.55 -12.90
N ASP A 3 -18.06 -9.47 -12.24
CA ASP A 3 -17.50 -10.28 -11.15
C ASP A 3 -16.29 -11.02 -11.72
N ASN A 4 -15.12 -10.38 -11.68
CA ASN A 4 -13.89 -10.95 -12.21
C ASN A 4 -13.33 -11.91 -11.16
N LYS A 5 -14.09 -12.98 -10.88
CA LYS A 5 -13.66 -14.08 -10.03
C LYS A 5 -12.30 -14.55 -10.54
N ILE A 6 -11.34 -14.70 -9.63
CA ILE A 6 -10.08 -15.37 -9.94
C ILE A 6 -10.42 -16.79 -10.37
N MET A 7 -9.92 -17.27 -11.51
CA MET A 7 -10.19 -18.62 -12.03
C MET A 7 -11.69 -18.98 -12.08
N PRO A 8 -12.51 -18.24 -12.87
CA PRO A 8 -13.95 -18.48 -12.92
C PRO A 8 -14.29 -19.84 -13.53
N TRP A 9 -13.40 -20.41 -14.34
CA TRP A 9 -13.52 -21.73 -14.95
C TRP A 9 -13.64 -22.89 -13.95
N ILE A 10 -13.28 -22.70 -12.67
CA ILE A 10 -13.47 -23.72 -11.62
C ILE A 10 -14.96 -24.04 -11.43
N ASP A 11 -15.84 -23.03 -11.56
CA ASP A 11 -17.29 -23.23 -11.41
C ASP A 11 -17.90 -24.01 -12.59
N GLU A 12 -17.21 -24.05 -13.73
CA GLU A 12 -17.67 -24.70 -14.98
C GLU A 12 -17.28 -26.18 -15.05
N LEU A 13 -16.45 -26.68 -14.13
CA LEU A 13 -16.00 -28.06 -14.12
C LEU A 13 -17.08 -28.99 -13.55
N GLU A 14 -17.37 -30.09 -14.25
CA GLU A 14 -18.34 -31.08 -13.82
C GLU A 14 -17.97 -31.64 -12.44
N GLY A 15 -18.92 -31.60 -11.50
CA GLY A 15 -18.71 -32.08 -10.13
C GLY A 15 -17.87 -31.16 -9.24
N ALA A 16 -17.41 -29.99 -9.71
CA ALA A 16 -16.57 -29.08 -8.91
C ALA A 16 -17.23 -28.62 -7.61
N ALA A 17 -18.56 -28.44 -7.61
CA ALA A 17 -19.33 -28.10 -6.41
C ALA A 17 -19.25 -29.16 -5.30
N ALA A 18 -18.86 -30.40 -5.62
CA ALA A 18 -18.64 -31.47 -4.65
C ALA A 18 -17.18 -31.53 -4.12
N THR A 19 -16.32 -30.63 -4.59
CA THR A 19 -14.89 -30.54 -4.22
C THR A 19 -14.61 -29.30 -3.37
N ASP A 20 -13.38 -29.18 -2.86
CA ASP A 20 -12.88 -28.00 -2.15
C ASP A 20 -12.31 -26.91 -3.08
N PHE A 21 -12.24 -27.15 -4.39
CA PHE A 21 -11.64 -26.20 -5.34
C PHE A 21 -12.32 -24.83 -5.36
N PRO A 22 -13.66 -24.70 -5.32
CA PRO A 22 -14.31 -23.39 -5.24
C PRO A 22 -13.92 -22.63 -3.96
N ALA A 23 -13.86 -23.32 -2.82
CA ALA A 23 -13.49 -22.71 -1.55
C ALA A 23 -12.03 -22.21 -1.56
N ARG A 24 -11.09 -23.03 -2.05
CA ARG A 24 -9.68 -22.65 -2.16
C ARG A 24 -9.45 -21.47 -3.12
N ARG A 25 -10.23 -21.39 -4.20
CA ARG A 25 -10.22 -20.22 -5.09
C ARG A 25 -10.68 -18.96 -4.36
N ASP A 26 -11.74 -19.06 -3.56
CA ASP A 26 -12.27 -17.94 -2.80
C ASP A 26 -11.27 -17.47 -1.72
N GLU A 27 -10.54 -18.41 -1.09
CA GLU A 27 -9.41 -18.10 -0.21
C GLU A 27 -8.28 -17.33 -0.94
N ILE A 28 -7.94 -17.73 -2.18
CA ILE A 28 -6.97 -17.01 -3.01
C ILE A 28 -7.46 -15.59 -3.31
N ALA A 29 -8.75 -15.43 -3.63
CA ALA A 29 -9.33 -14.11 -3.87
C ALA A 29 -9.27 -13.22 -2.63
N ALA A 30 -9.55 -13.77 -1.45
CA ALA A 30 -9.44 -13.06 -0.18
C ALA A 30 -8.00 -12.61 0.11
N MET A 31 -7.01 -13.50 -0.10
CA MET A 31 -5.59 -13.13 0.08
C MET A 31 -5.16 -12.00 -0.85
N MET A 32 -5.60 -12.01 -2.12
CA MET A 32 -5.30 -10.95 -3.07
C MET A 32 -5.96 -9.62 -2.68
N ALA A 33 -7.20 -9.66 -2.16
CA ALA A 33 -7.88 -8.48 -1.66
C ALA A 33 -7.18 -7.88 -0.44
N GLU A 34 -6.80 -8.71 0.53
CA GLU A 34 -6.04 -8.26 1.71
C GLU A 34 -4.70 -7.63 1.31
N ALA A 35 -3.98 -8.25 0.37
CA ALA A 35 -2.73 -7.69 -0.15
C ALA A 35 -2.94 -6.31 -0.78
N ALA A 36 -4.01 -6.12 -1.55
CA ALA A 36 -4.32 -4.83 -2.15
C ALA A 36 -4.63 -3.75 -1.08
N GLU A 37 -5.40 -4.10 -0.04
CA GLU A 37 -5.67 -3.19 1.07
C GLU A 37 -4.39 -2.79 1.82
N LEU A 38 -3.50 -3.75 2.08
CA LEU A 38 -2.22 -3.50 2.73
C LEU A 38 -1.32 -2.58 1.89
N VAL A 39 -1.32 -2.74 0.56
CA VAL A 39 -0.59 -1.83 -0.35
C VAL A 39 -1.17 -0.42 -0.27
N CYS A 40 -2.49 -0.27 -0.37
CA CYS A 40 -3.14 1.04 -0.25
C CYS A 40 -2.80 1.73 1.08
N LYS A 41 -2.85 0.99 2.19
CA LYS A 41 -2.48 1.51 3.51
C LYS A 41 -1.02 1.91 3.58
N ALA A 42 -0.12 1.14 2.97
CA ALA A 42 1.30 1.45 2.94
C ALA A 42 1.57 2.73 2.13
N GLU A 43 0.88 2.92 1.00
CA GLU A 43 0.96 4.15 0.20
C GLU A 43 0.43 5.36 0.96
N GLU A 44 -0.71 5.23 1.64
CA GLU A 44 -1.27 6.30 2.48
C GLU A 44 -0.28 6.73 3.58
N LEU A 45 0.34 5.75 4.27
CA LEU A 45 1.33 6.03 5.30
C LEU A 45 2.58 6.70 4.74
N ARG A 46 3.07 6.26 3.57
CA ARG A 46 4.20 6.93 2.88
C ARG A 46 3.86 8.37 2.53
N GLY A 47 2.65 8.63 2.02
CA GLY A 47 2.17 9.98 1.75
C GLY A 47 2.15 10.85 3.00
N LYS A 48 1.55 10.35 4.09
CA LYS A 48 1.51 11.04 5.39
C LYS A 48 2.92 11.35 5.91
N ALA A 49 3.83 10.39 5.85
CA ALA A 49 5.21 10.58 6.29
C ALA A 49 5.95 11.63 5.46
N TYR A 50 5.77 11.62 4.13
CA TYR A 50 6.36 12.63 3.24
C TYR A 50 5.89 14.04 3.61
N PHE A 51 4.57 14.26 3.72
CA PHE A 51 4.03 15.57 4.07
C PHE A 51 4.44 16.02 5.47
N ALA A 52 4.48 15.10 6.45
CA ALA A 52 4.96 15.40 7.79
C ALA A 52 6.44 15.83 7.77
N GLY A 53 7.29 15.14 6.99
CA GLY A 53 8.69 15.50 6.81
C GLY A 53 8.86 16.89 6.21
N CYS A 54 8.15 17.21 5.12
CA CYS A 54 8.17 18.55 4.51
C CYS A 54 7.71 19.63 5.48
N SER A 55 6.65 19.35 6.25
CA SER A 55 6.11 20.29 7.24
C SER A 55 7.13 20.55 8.36
N LEU A 56 7.77 19.50 8.87
CA LEU A 56 8.81 19.60 9.90
C LEU A 56 10.01 20.42 9.40
N GLU A 57 10.47 20.18 8.17
CA GLU A 57 11.57 20.96 7.60
C GLU A 57 11.18 22.43 7.44
N GLY A 58 9.96 22.72 6.96
CA GLY A 58 9.46 24.09 6.87
C GLY A 58 9.43 24.79 8.23
N GLN A 59 8.96 24.10 9.27
CA GLN A 59 8.99 24.62 10.65
C GLN A 59 10.42 24.88 11.14
N ALA A 60 11.35 23.96 10.86
CA ALA A 60 12.75 24.13 11.21
C ALA A 60 13.37 25.36 10.51
N LYS A 61 13.07 25.56 9.22
CA LYS A 61 13.52 26.74 8.46
C LYS A 61 12.93 28.03 9.02
N GLY A 62 11.69 28.01 9.49
CA GLY A 62 11.06 29.15 10.18
C GLY A 62 11.70 29.47 11.53
N HIS A 63 12.16 28.46 12.27
CA HIS A 63 12.76 28.64 13.60
C HIS A 63 14.25 29.03 13.56
N TRP A 64 15.06 28.41 12.70
CA TRP A 64 16.53 28.60 12.68
C TRP A 64 17.07 29.35 11.46
N SER A 65 16.23 29.66 10.47
CA SER A 65 16.56 30.10 9.10
C SER A 65 16.82 28.97 8.10
N MET A 66 16.57 29.27 6.83
CA MET A 66 16.81 28.37 5.71
C MET A 66 18.28 27.96 5.60
N GLU A 67 19.21 28.91 5.71
CA GLU A 67 20.64 28.64 5.54
C GLU A 67 21.17 27.67 6.61
N ALA A 68 20.77 27.86 7.86
CA ALA A 68 21.19 26.99 8.97
C ALA A 68 20.76 25.53 8.73
N VAL A 69 19.53 25.32 8.25
CA VAL A 69 19.01 23.98 7.93
C VAL A 69 19.76 23.36 6.74
N GLU A 70 20.03 24.12 5.67
CA GLU A 70 20.77 23.60 4.51
C GLU A 70 22.23 23.28 4.84
N GLN A 71 22.87 24.05 5.71
CA GLN A 71 24.20 23.71 6.23
C GLN A 71 24.16 22.44 7.09
N ALA A 72 23.12 22.27 7.92
CA ALA A 72 22.95 21.08 8.73
C ALA A 72 22.75 19.81 7.87
N LYS A 73 21.92 19.89 6.82
CA LYS A 73 21.74 18.81 5.83
C LYS A 73 23.06 18.40 5.18
N ARG A 74 23.84 19.38 4.70
CA ARG A 74 25.17 19.14 4.11
C ARG A 74 26.11 18.42 5.07
N ARG A 75 26.15 18.80 6.35
CA ARG A 75 26.97 18.11 7.37
C ARG A 75 26.50 16.69 7.64
N ALA A 76 25.20 16.41 7.47
CA ALA A 76 24.61 15.08 7.65
C ALA A 76 24.73 14.17 6.41
N GLY A 77 25.25 14.67 5.28
CA GLY A 77 25.34 13.92 4.02
C GLY A 77 23.98 13.72 3.33
N TRP A 78 23.03 14.61 3.59
CA TRP A 78 21.68 14.63 3.01
C TRP A 78 21.64 15.43 1.70
#